data_AF-A0A0F9GQF3-F1
#
_entry.id   AF-A0A0F9GQF3-F1
#
_cell.length_a   1.000
_cell.length_b   1.000
_cell.length_c   1.000
_cell.angle_alpha   90.00
_cell.angle_beta   90.00
_cell.angle_gamma   90.00
#
_symmetry.space_group_name_H-M   'P 1'
#
loop_
_entity.id
_entity.type
_entity.pdbx_description
1 polymer ?
#
loop_
_entity_poly.entity_id
_entity_poly.type
_entity_poly.pdbx_seq_one_letter_code
_entity_poly.pdbx_strand_id
1 'polypeptide(L)'
;MKGGVTKRIEDTVKALEQGQLKKALSLTDREGLESHRQFVEQAARTCLANKGDKEACTMAIEKAKEQVQETITLPIDDTSLEGVEDYLSPESPAEKPNETQPASAKTDEELFEECEECHVAVAAARIAEICAERPQEAGDACRVISERLEDENTEPADWIKAMVETAEQAQGEAKTQMVDAVTDLTEYLQRRNSPLLNELDEGEVPSA
;
A
#
# COMPACT_ATOMS: atom_id res chain seq x y z
N MET A 1 -22.14 10.14 -14.68
CA MET A 1 -21.47 10.14 -13.37
C MET A 1 -20.77 8.80 -13.19
N LYS A 2 -19.49 8.70 -13.55
CA LYS A 2 -18.69 7.48 -13.39
C LYS A 2 -18.32 7.38 -11.92
N GLY A 3 -19.03 6.55 -11.15
CA GLY A 3 -18.66 6.27 -9.77
C GLY A 3 -17.24 5.70 -9.71
N GLY A 4 -16.45 6.16 -8.74
CA GLY A 4 -15.15 5.61 -8.40
C GLY A 4 -15.25 4.14 -8.00
N VAL A 5 -14.10 3.52 -7.73
CA VAL A 5 -13.97 2.09 -7.38
C VAL A 5 -14.88 1.74 -6.19
N THR A 6 -14.90 2.56 -5.14
CA THR A 6 -15.75 2.41 -3.94
C THR A 6 -17.23 2.25 -4.27
N LYS A 7 -17.78 3.11 -5.13
CA LYS A 7 -19.19 3.04 -5.53
C LYS A 7 -19.52 1.74 -6.29
N ARG A 8 -18.56 1.18 -7.04
CA ARG A 8 -18.76 -0.10 -7.71
C ARG A 8 -18.69 -1.27 -6.73
N ILE A 9 -17.84 -1.20 -5.71
CA ILE A 9 -17.80 -2.20 -4.65
C ILE A 9 -19.14 -2.20 -3.91
N GLU A 10 -19.66 -1.03 -3.53
CA GLU A 10 -21.00 -0.89 -2.94
C GLU A 10 -22.11 -1.43 -3.86
N ASP A 11 -22.08 -1.12 -5.15
CA ASP A 11 -23.05 -1.63 -6.12
C ASP A 11 -22.92 -3.16 -6.32
N THR A 12 -21.72 -3.72 -6.13
CA THR A 12 -21.46 -5.17 -6.17
C THR A 12 -22.03 -5.86 -4.94
N VAL A 13 -21.85 -5.30 -3.74
CA VAL A 13 -22.49 -5.77 -2.50
C VAL A 13 -24.01 -5.79 -2.66
N LYS A 14 -24.61 -4.69 -3.16
CA LYS A 14 -26.06 -4.62 -3.43
C LYS A 14 -26.52 -5.64 -4.46
N ALA A 15 -25.71 -5.92 -5.48
CA ALA A 15 -26.03 -6.95 -6.47
C ALA A 15 -25.98 -8.37 -5.87
N LEU A 16 -25.05 -8.64 -4.96
CA LEU A 16 -24.96 -9.91 -4.23
C LEU A 16 -26.14 -10.08 -3.27
N GLU A 17 -26.54 -9.05 -2.52
CA GLU A 17 -27.74 -9.08 -1.67
C GLU A 17 -29.03 -9.37 -2.44
N GLN A 18 -29.11 -8.91 -3.69
CA GLN A 18 -30.24 -9.18 -4.57
C GLN A 18 -30.15 -10.55 -5.27
N GLY A 19 -29.13 -11.37 -4.99
CA GLY A 19 -28.87 -12.64 -5.66
C GLY A 19 -28.49 -12.50 -7.14
N GLN A 20 -28.12 -11.30 -7.58
CA GLN A 20 -27.82 -10.97 -8.97
C GLN A 20 -26.35 -11.23 -9.31
N LEU A 21 -25.91 -12.48 -9.20
CA LEU A 21 -24.52 -12.90 -9.46
C LEU A 21 -23.97 -12.42 -10.82
N LYS A 22 -24.79 -12.47 -11.87
CA LYS A 22 -24.40 -11.98 -13.21
C LYS A 22 -24.09 -10.48 -13.22
N LYS A 23 -24.83 -9.69 -12.44
CA LYS A 23 -24.64 -8.25 -12.32
C LYS A 23 -23.40 -7.96 -11.46
N ALA A 24 -23.21 -8.69 -10.36
CA ALA A 24 -22.00 -8.60 -9.53
C ALA A 24 -20.72 -8.90 -10.34
N LEU A 25 -20.74 -9.92 -11.21
CA LEU A 25 -19.62 -10.21 -12.13
C LEU A 25 -19.36 -9.06 -13.10
N SER A 26 -20.39 -8.45 -13.67
CA SER A 26 -20.21 -7.32 -14.59
C SER A 26 -19.68 -6.05 -13.93
N LEU A 27 -19.94 -5.87 -12.63
CA LEU A 27 -19.45 -4.72 -11.86
C LEU A 27 -17.98 -4.87 -11.46
N THR A 28 -17.50 -6.11 -11.39
CA THR A 28 -16.12 -6.49 -11.03
C THR A 28 -15.24 -6.84 -12.24
N ASP A 29 -15.77 -6.75 -13.47
CA ASP A 29 -15.04 -6.98 -14.73
C ASP A 29 -14.19 -5.75 -15.17
N ARG A 30 -13.54 -5.09 -14.21
CA ARG A 30 -12.70 -3.92 -14.45
C ARG A 30 -11.37 -4.06 -13.73
N GLU A 31 -10.38 -3.39 -14.32
CA GLU A 31 -9.02 -3.25 -13.77
C GLU A 31 -9.09 -2.60 -12.37
N GLY A 32 -8.43 -3.24 -11.38
CA GLY A 32 -8.43 -2.84 -9.97
C GLY A 32 -9.53 -3.47 -9.09
N LEU A 33 -10.32 -4.42 -9.62
CA LEU A 33 -11.35 -5.19 -8.89
C LEU A 33 -11.17 -6.71 -9.05
N GLU A 34 -9.96 -7.16 -9.40
CA GLU A 34 -9.64 -8.55 -9.65
C GLU A 34 -9.92 -9.43 -8.43
N SER A 35 -9.57 -8.95 -7.23
CA SER A 35 -9.85 -9.64 -5.96
C SER A 35 -11.36 -9.79 -5.71
N HIS A 36 -12.15 -8.74 -5.92
CA HIS A 36 -13.61 -8.80 -5.80
C HIS A 36 -14.24 -9.74 -6.82
N ARG A 37 -13.71 -9.75 -8.05
CA ARG A 37 -14.15 -10.66 -9.10
C ARG A 37 -13.92 -12.12 -8.69
N GLN A 38 -12.79 -12.45 -8.09
CA GLN A 38 -12.50 -13.81 -7.63
C GLN A 38 -13.53 -14.30 -6.60
N PHE A 39 -13.92 -13.45 -5.64
CA PHE A 39 -14.96 -13.79 -4.66
C PHE A 39 -16.32 -14.07 -5.33
N VAL A 40 -16.72 -13.23 -6.28
CA VAL A 40 -17.99 -13.40 -7.01
C VAL A 40 -17.95 -14.63 -7.94
N GLU A 41 -16.82 -14.91 -8.59
CA GLU A 41 -16.65 -16.10 -9.41
C GLU A 41 -16.70 -17.38 -8.56
N GLN A 42 -16.11 -17.38 -7.37
CA GLN A 42 -16.17 -18.52 -6.45
C GLN A 42 -17.60 -18.79 -6.00
N ALA A 43 -18.38 -17.74 -5.70
CA ALA A 43 -19.80 -17.87 -5.40
C ALA A 43 -20.58 -18.43 -6.59
N ALA A 44 -20.34 -17.90 -7.80
CA ALA A 44 -20.99 -18.38 -9.02
C ALA A 44 -20.66 -19.85 -9.32
N ARG A 45 -19.40 -20.27 -9.15
CA ARG A 45 -18.96 -21.66 -9.31
C ARG A 45 -19.64 -22.57 -8.30
N THR A 46 -19.75 -22.13 -7.04
CA THR A 46 -20.40 -22.90 -5.98
C THR A 46 -21.90 -23.07 -6.22
N CYS A 47 -22.58 -22.00 -6.66
CA CYS A 47 -23.99 -22.05 -7.08
C CYS A 47 -24.21 -22.95 -8.31
N LEU A 48 -23.28 -22.95 -9.27
CA LEU A 48 -23.35 -23.79 -10.46
C LEU A 48 -23.03 -25.26 -10.18
N ALA A 49 -22.10 -25.54 -9.27
CA ALA A 49 -21.77 -26.89 -8.82
C ALA A 49 -22.92 -27.50 -8.00
N ASN A 50 -23.62 -26.66 -7.22
CA ASN A 50 -24.73 -27.06 -6.36
C ASN A 50 -26.08 -26.58 -6.91
N LYS A 51 -26.33 -26.79 -8.21
CA LYS A 51 -27.55 -26.34 -8.93
C LYS A 51 -28.90 -26.72 -8.30
N GLY A 52 -28.93 -27.66 -7.35
CA GLY A 52 -30.13 -28.10 -6.63
C GLY A 52 -30.20 -27.63 -5.16
N ASP A 53 -29.13 -27.06 -4.63
CA ASP A 53 -29.03 -26.64 -3.23
C ASP A 53 -28.97 -25.11 -3.14
N LYS A 54 -30.16 -24.54 -2.88
CA LYS A 54 -30.32 -23.10 -2.71
C LYS A 54 -29.62 -22.58 -1.45
N GLU A 55 -29.40 -23.44 -0.46
CA GLU A 55 -28.75 -23.08 0.80
C GLU A 55 -27.23 -22.97 0.57
N ALA A 56 -26.63 -23.91 -0.15
CA ALA A 56 -25.23 -23.83 -0.58
C ALA A 56 -24.96 -22.61 -1.46
N CYS A 57 -25.91 -22.23 -2.34
CA CYS A 57 -25.77 -21.02 -3.14
C CYS A 57 -25.92 -19.74 -2.31
N THR A 58 -26.88 -19.68 -1.39
CA THR A 58 -27.07 -18.54 -0.49
C THR A 58 -25.85 -18.33 0.41
N MET A 59 -25.33 -19.40 1.03
CA MET A 59 -24.11 -19.33 1.84
C MET A 59 -22.89 -18.87 1.03
N ALA A 60 -22.78 -19.30 -0.22
CA ALA A 60 -21.68 -18.86 -1.09
C ALA A 60 -21.80 -17.38 -1.48
N ILE A 61 -23.01 -16.88 -1.68
CA ILE A 61 -23.29 -15.46 -1.93
C ILE A 61 -23.01 -14.62 -0.67
N GLU A 62 -23.43 -15.08 0.51
CA GLU A 62 -23.14 -14.40 1.78
C GLU A 62 -21.64 -14.34 2.05
N LYS A 63 -20.92 -15.45 1.85
CA LYS A 63 -19.46 -15.46 1.99
C LYS A 63 -18.78 -14.49 1.02
N ALA A 64 -19.20 -14.46 -0.25
CA ALA A 64 -18.66 -13.50 -1.20
C ALA A 64 -19.02 -12.06 -0.82
N LYS A 65 -20.20 -11.81 -0.24
CA LYS A 65 -20.59 -10.51 0.28
C LYS A 65 -19.68 -10.08 1.43
N GLU A 66 -19.46 -10.94 2.42
CA GLU A 66 -18.59 -10.66 3.56
C GLU A 66 -17.18 -10.31 3.08
N GLN A 67 -16.60 -11.11 2.19
CA GLN A 67 -15.26 -10.84 1.64
C GLN A 67 -15.19 -9.53 0.84
N VAL A 68 -16.22 -9.21 0.05
CA VAL A 68 -16.33 -7.93 -0.66
C VAL A 68 -16.54 -6.78 0.33
N GLN A 69 -17.23 -6.99 1.45
CA GLN A 69 -17.53 -5.97 2.45
C GLN A 69 -16.35 -5.73 3.40
N GLU A 70 -15.54 -6.74 3.71
CA GLU A 70 -14.28 -6.60 4.47
C GLU A 70 -13.28 -5.71 3.73
N THR A 71 -13.28 -5.74 2.40
CA THR A 71 -12.48 -4.76 1.63
C THR A 71 -13.03 -3.33 1.67
N ILE A 72 -14.24 -3.12 2.21
CA ILE A 72 -14.82 -1.79 2.50
C ILE A 72 -14.47 -1.35 3.94
N THR A 73 -14.02 -2.25 4.83
CA THR A 73 -13.77 -1.95 6.26
C THR A 73 -12.44 -1.27 6.58
N LEU A 74 -11.87 -0.50 5.65
CA LEU A 74 -10.96 0.57 6.04
C LEU A 74 -11.61 1.92 5.69
N PRO A 75 -12.40 2.50 6.61
CA PRO A 75 -12.42 3.95 6.67
C PRO A 75 -11.00 4.39 7.03
N ILE A 76 -10.31 5.02 6.08
CA ILE A 76 -9.09 5.82 6.33
C ILE A 76 -9.52 7.14 7.00
N ASP A 77 -10.39 7.06 8.00
CA ASP A 77 -10.99 8.20 8.72
C ASP A 77 -11.51 7.70 10.07
N ASP A 78 -10.60 7.33 10.98
CA ASP A 78 -10.76 7.50 12.44
C ASP A 78 -9.48 7.09 13.23
N THR A 79 -8.29 7.44 12.74
CA THR A 79 -7.21 7.82 13.68
C THR A 79 -7.43 9.28 14.09
N SER A 80 -8.65 9.59 14.55
CA SER A 80 -8.85 10.72 15.43
C SER A 80 -8.08 10.40 16.70
N LEU A 81 -6.96 11.10 16.88
CA LEU A 81 -6.13 11.10 18.07
C LEU A 81 -6.85 11.84 19.22
N GLU A 82 -8.17 11.65 19.37
CA GLU A 82 -8.94 12.15 20.50
C GLU A 82 -8.64 11.28 21.73
N GLY A 83 -7.63 11.72 22.46
CA GLY A 83 -7.14 11.06 23.68
C GLY A 83 -5.69 11.39 24.05
N VAL A 84 -4.96 12.14 23.21
CA VAL A 84 -3.58 12.58 23.49
C VAL A 84 -3.49 14.09 23.83
N GLU A 85 -4.60 14.82 23.78
CA GLU A 85 -4.59 16.24 24.17
C GLU A 85 -4.47 16.44 25.69
N ASP A 86 -4.79 15.43 26.50
CA ASP A 86 -4.68 15.49 27.97
C ASP A 86 -3.24 15.40 28.50
N TYR A 87 -2.24 15.08 27.65
CA TYR A 87 -0.83 14.99 28.08
C TYR A 87 0.01 16.23 27.76
N LEU A 88 -0.53 17.23 27.05
CA LEU A 88 0.21 18.42 26.64
C LEU A 88 -0.44 19.73 27.09
N SER A 89 -1.01 19.74 28.29
CA SER A 89 -1.31 21.01 28.98
C SER A 89 -0.15 21.42 29.89
N PRO A 90 0.57 22.49 29.53
CA PRO A 90 0.89 23.52 30.51
C PRO A 90 0.09 24.80 30.22
N GLU A 91 -0.56 25.29 31.27
CA GLU A 91 -1.27 26.56 31.36
C GLU A 91 -0.51 27.75 30.73
N SER A 92 -1.17 28.53 29.86
CA SER A 92 -1.58 29.93 30.08
C SER A 92 -1.81 30.72 28.77
N PRO A 93 -2.65 31.79 28.76
CA PRO A 93 -3.32 32.30 27.55
C PRO A 93 -2.78 33.63 27.00
N ALA A 94 -3.21 33.94 25.77
CA ALA A 94 -3.05 35.20 24.98
C ALA A 94 -1.74 35.27 24.16
N GLU A 95 -1.69 35.72 22.89
CA GLU A 95 -2.50 36.62 22.08
C GLU A 95 -2.47 36.19 20.59
N LYS A 96 -3.41 36.70 19.77
CA LYS A 96 -3.48 36.50 18.30
C LYS A 96 -2.15 36.80 17.58
N PRO A 97 -1.91 36.18 16.42
CA PRO A 97 -1.96 36.98 15.18
C PRO A 97 -2.76 36.26 14.09
N ASN A 98 -3.78 36.93 13.55
CA ASN A 98 -3.72 37.56 12.23
C ASN A 98 -3.76 36.51 11.11
N GLU A 99 -4.98 36.26 10.62
CA GLU A 99 -5.28 35.51 9.40
C GLU A 99 -4.42 36.05 8.25
N THR A 100 -3.28 35.41 8.03
CA THR A 100 -2.64 35.44 6.73
C THR A 100 -3.23 34.25 5.99
N GLN A 101 -3.91 34.52 4.88
CA GLN A 101 -4.52 33.54 3.98
C GLN A 101 -3.70 32.25 3.92
N PRO A 102 -4.32 31.05 3.99
CA PRO A 102 -3.58 29.84 3.69
C PRO A 102 -3.13 29.96 2.23
N ALA A 103 -1.82 30.17 2.03
CA ALA A 103 -1.20 29.88 0.75
C ALA A 103 -1.62 28.46 0.39
N SER A 104 -2.21 28.27 -0.80
CA SER A 104 -2.71 26.99 -1.34
C SER A 104 -2.23 25.79 -0.54
N ALA A 105 -3.10 25.24 0.31
CA ALA A 105 -2.80 23.99 0.99
C ALA A 105 -2.52 22.95 -0.09
N LYS A 106 -1.30 22.41 -0.11
CA LYS A 106 -0.94 21.30 -1.00
C LYS A 106 -1.82 20.11 -0.65
N THR A 107 -2.26 19.41 -1.67
CA THR A 107 -2.95 18.13 -1.49
C THR A 107 -1.98 17.09 -0.94
N ASP A 108 -2.51 16.04 -0.29
CA ASP A 108 -1.68 14.95 0.24
C ASP A 108 -0.85 14.26 -0.86
N GLU A 109 -1.36 14.24 -2.10
CA GLU A 109 -0.64 13.77 -3.28
C GLU A 109 0.60 14.63 -3.57
N GLU A 110 0.45 15.96 -3.55
CA GLU A 110 1.56 16.89 -3.76
C GLU A 110 2.57 16.84 -2.62
N LEU A 111 2.12 16.57 -1.38
CA LEU A 111 3.01 16.34 -0.24
C LEU A 111 3.80 15.03 -0.40
N PHE A 112 3.16 13.97 -0.88
CA PHE A 112 3.81 12.69 -1.13
C PHE A 112 4.83 12.77 -2.28
N GLU A 113 4.46 13.38 -3.41
CA GLU A 113 5.36 13.60 -4.55
C GLU A 113 6.62 14.38 -4.14
N GLU A 114 6.51 15.23 -3.13
CA GLU A 114 7.62 16.00 -2.59
C GLU A 114 8.41 15.31 -1.47
N CYS A 115 7.96 14.16 -0.97
CA CYS A 115 8.56 13.48 0.18
C CYS A 115 9.53 12.38 -0.28
N GLU A 116 10.82 12.70 -0.41
CA GLU A 116 11.84 11.72 -0.85
C GLU A 116 11.95 10.52 0.13
N GLU A 117 11.89 10.78 1.43
CA GLU A 117 11.88 9.75 2.47
C GLU A 117 10.66 8.82 2.35
N CYS A 118 9.50 9.36 1.99
CA CYS A 118 8.29 8.56 1.76
C CYS A 118 8.46 7.63 0.55
N HIS A 119 9.09 8.11 -0.52
CA HIS A 119 9.42 7.27 -1.68
C HIS A 119 10.44 6.18 -1.34
N VAL A 120 11.45 6.50 -0.51
CA VAL A 120 12.40 5.50 0.02
C VAL A 120 11.67 4.45 0.87
N ALA A 121 10.78 4.87 1.76
CA ALA A 121 9.99 3.97 2.60
C ALA A 121 9.06 3.07 1.78
N VAL A 122 8.42 3.59 0.73
CA VAL A 122 7.59 2.80 -0.20
C VAL A 122 8.42 1.75 -0.94
N ALA A 123 9.62 2.11 -1.41
CA ALA A 123 10.52 1.15 -2.04
C ALA A 123 10.98 0.07 -1.05
N ALA A 124 11.32 0.45 0.18
CA ALA A 124 11.75 -0.48 1.23
C ALA A 124 10.63 -1.46 1.60
N ALA A 125 9.40 -0.96 1.76
CA ALA A 125 8.22 -1.77 1.99
C ALA A 125 8.00 -2.78 0.85
N ARG A 126 8.13 -2.33 -0.41
CA ARG A 126 7.97 -3.21 -1.58
C ARG A 126 9.02 -4.31 -1.63
N ILE A 127 10.27 -4.01 -1.27
CA ILE A 127 11.33 -5.03 -1.18
C ILE A 127 11.05 -6.00 -0.03
N ALA A 128 10.57 -5.51 1.12
CA ALA A 128 10.16 -6.37 2.23
C ALA A 128 8.99 -7.30 1.87
N GLU A 129 8.03 -6.84 1.07
CA GLU A 129 6.96 -7.69 0.52
C GLU A 129 7.52 -8.78 -0.39
N ILE A 130 8.43 -8.45 -1.31
CA ILE A 130 9.08 -9.45 -2.19
C ILE A 130 9.85 -10.48 -1.35
N CYS A 131 10.53 -10.03 -0.30
CA CYS A 131 11.21 -10.89 0.66
C CYS A 131 10.25 -11.87 1.38
N ALA A 132 9.07 -11.39 1.77
CA ALA A 132 8.05 -12.21 2.41
C ALA A 132 7.38 -13.21 1.45
N GLU A 133 7.13 -12.81 0.21
CA GLU A 133 6.50 -13.66 -0.80
C GLU A 133 7.45 -14.70 -1.40
N ARG A 134 8.74 -14.34 -1.53
CA ARG A 134 9.74 -15.14 -2.27
C ARG A 134 11.03 -15.38 -1.49
N PRO A 135 10.97 -15.92 -0.26
CA PRO A 135 12.15 -16.05 0.60
C PRO A 135 13.26 -16.92 0.00
N GLN A 136 12.91 -17.90 -0.84
CA GLN A 136 13.87 -18.80 -1.50
C GLN A 136 14.65 -18.13 -2.64
N GLU A 137 14.04 -17.18 -3.33
CA GLU A 137 14.65 -16.46 -4.45
C GLU A 137 15.35 -15.18 -3.98
N ALA A 138 14.80 -14.53 -2.96
CA ALA A 138 15.34 -13.30 -2.41
C ALA A 138 16.60 -13.52 -1.53
N GLY A 139 16.75 -14.72 -0.98
CA GLY A 139 17.96 -15.14 -0.26
C GLY A 139 18.09 -14.51 1.14
N ASP A 140 19.23 -14.75 1.78
CA ASP A 140 19.51 -14.27 3.15
C ASP A 140 19.59 -12.73 3.26
N ALA A 141 19.74 -12.04 2.13
CA ALA A 141 19.83 -10.58 2.06
C ALA A 141 18.58 -9.87 2.58
N CYS A 142 17.42 -10.53 2.50
CA CYS A 142 16.17 -10.04 3.08
C CYS A 142 16.23 -9.81 4.59
N ARG A 143 17.14 -10.49 5.30
CA ARG A 143 17.33 -10.27 6.73
C ARG A 143 17.83 -8.86 7.02
N VAL A 144 18.65 -8.29 6.14
CA VAL A 144 19.19 -6.92 6.28
C VAL A 144 18.07 -5.88 6.19
N ILE A 145 17.10 -6.11 5.30
CA ILE A 145 15.91 -5.24 5.17
C ILE A 145 15.04 -5.34 6.42
N SER A 146 14.78 -6.55 6.92
CA SER A 146 13.99 -6.74 8.15
C SER A 146 14.65 -6.12 9.37
N GLU A 147 15.96 -6.30 9.54
CA GLU A 147 16.72 -5.70 10.66
C GLU A 147 16.69 -4.16 10.60
N ARG A 148 16.76 -3.56 9.41
CA ARG A 148 16.67 -2.10 9.25
C ARG A 148 15.25 -1.57 9.41
N LEU A 149 14.21 -2.35 9.10
CA LEU A 149 12.81 -1.96 9.33
C LEU A 149 12.51 -1.78 10.82
N GLU A 150 13.25 -2.49 11.68
CA GLU A 150 13.16 -2.36 13.13
C GLU A 150 13.96 -1.17 13.70
N ASP A 151 14.85 -0.56 12.90
CA ASP A 151 15.64 0.60 13.30
C ASP A 151 15.09 1.90 12.70
N GLU A 152 14.31 2.61 13.52
CA GLU A 152 13.72 3.91 13.21
C GLU A 152 14.75 5.01 12.92
N ASN A 153 16.03 4.80 13.24
CA ASN A 153 17.10 5.78 12.99
C ASN A 153 17.88 5.50 11.70
N THR A 154 17.47 4.50 10.90
CA THR A 154 18.14 4.20 9.64
C THR A 154 17.96 5.37 8.67
N GLU A 155 19.08 5.97 8.26
CA GLU A 155 19.05 7.09 7.31
C GLU A 155 18.55 6.65 5.93
N PRO A 156 17.89 7.54 5.15
CA PRO A 156 17.35 7.19 3.83
C PRO A 156 18.41 6.69 2.84
N ALA A 157 19.64 7.21 2.90
CA ALA A 157 20.75 6.74 2.06
C ALA A 157 21.16 5.30 2.40
N ASP A 158 21.17 4.95 3.70
CA ASP A 158 21.47 3.60 4.16
C ASP A 158 20.37 2.60 3.78
N TRP A 159 19.12 3.06 3.77
CA TRP A 159 18.00 2.31 3.19
C TRP A 159 18.22 1.98 1.72
N ILE A 160 18.60 2.98 0.92
CA ILE A 160 18.85 2.78 -0.52
C ILE A 160 20.00 1.79 -0.73
N LYS A 161 21.09 1.89 0.03
CA LYS A 161 22.21 0.93 -0.03
C LYS A 161 21.75 -0.49 0.28
N ALA A 162 20.99 -0.68 1.36
CA ALA A 162 20.48 -1.99 1.74
C ALA A 162 19.53 -2.59 0.70
N MET A 163 18.68 -1.75 0.09
CA MET A 163 17.78 -2.16 -0.99
C MET A 163 18.55 -2.61 -2.24
N VAL A 164 19.58 -1.86 -2.64
CA VAL A 164 20.46 -2.22 -3.76
C VAL A 164 21.17 -3.55 -3.48
N GLU A 165 21.80 -3.68 -2.31
CA GLU A 165 22.51 -4.91 -1.92
C GLU A 165 21.57 -6.13 -1.90
N THR A 166 20.35 -5.94 -1.39
CA THR A 166 19.32 -7.00 -1.37
C THR A 166 18.91 -7.42 -2.78
N ALA A 167 18.66 -6.45 -3.66
CA ALA A 167 18.32 -6.71 -5.05
C ALA A 167 19.47 -7.42 -5.80
N GLU A 168 20.73 -7.09 -5.51
CA GLU A 168 21.88 -7.72 -6.13
C GLU A 168 22.02 -9.20 -5.77
N GLN A 169 21.79 -9.53 -4.48
CA GLN A 169 21.89 -10.89 -3.95
C GLN A 169 20.70 -11.79 -4.30
N ALA A 170 19.54 -11.19 -4.58
CA ALA A 170 18.36 -11.92 -5.03
C ALA A 170 18.57 -12.59 -6.40
N GLN A 171 17.75 -13.60 -6.68
CA GLN A 171 17.73 -14.36 -7.93
C GLN A 171 16.32 -14.45 -8.51
N GLY A 172 16.22 -14.96 -9.73
CA GLY A 172 14.93 -15.28 -10.35
C GLY A 172 14.02 -14.06 -10.52
N GLU A 173 12.75 -14.24 -10.19
CA GLU A 173 11.73 -13.20 -10.34
C GLU A 173 11.80 -12.18 -9.20
N ALA A 174 12.22 -12.61 -7.99
CA ALA A 174 12.47 -11.70 -6.87
C ALA A 174 13.52 -10.63 -7.24
N LYS A 175 14.62 -11.03 -7.89
CA LYS A 175 15.63 -10.09 -8.38
C LYS A 175 15.03 -9.03 -9.31
N THR A 176 14.27 -9.46 -10.31
CA THR A 176 13.66 -8.55 -11.28
C THR A 176 12.77 -7.52 -10.57
N GLN A 177 11.90 -7.97 -9.68
CA GLN A 177 10.97 -7.08 -8.98
C GLN A 177 11.69 -6.12 -8.02
N MET A 178 12.74 -6.59 -7.33
CA MET A 178 13.54 -5.73 -6.44
C MET A 178 14.34 -4.69 -7.23
N VAL A 179 14.94 -5.09 -8.34
CA VAL A 179 15.66 -4.17 -9.24
C VAL A 179 14.70 -3.13 -9.82
N ASP A 180 13.49 -3.52 -10.21
CA ASP A 180 12.47 -2.59 -10.69
C ASP A 180 12.12 -1.56 -9.60
N ALA A 181 11.90 -2.00 -8.35
CA ALA A 181 11.61 -1.09 -7.22
C ALA A 181 12.76 -0.11 -6.94
N VAL A 182 14.01 -0.57 -6.97
CA VAL A 182 15.20 0.28 -6.83
C VAL A 182 15.33 1.25 -7.99
N THR A 183 15.02 0.80 -9.21
CA THR A 183 15.09 1.62 -10.43
C THR A 183 14.05 2.73 -10.38
N ASP A 184 12.80 2.42 -10.05
CA ASP A 184 11.72 3.40 -9.91
C ASP A 184 12.08 4.50 -8.90
N LEU A 185 12.63 4.11 -7.74
CA LEU A 185 13.12 5.05 -6.73
C LEU A 185 14.28 5.89 -7.26
N THR A 186 15.25 5.27 -7.91
CA THR A 186 16.43 5.97 -8.45
C THR A 186 16.02 6.98 -9.53
N GLU A 187 15.11 6.61 -10.45
CA GLU A 187 14.58 7.52 -11.46
C GLU A 187 13.79 8.68 -10.86
N TYR A 188 13.06 8.44 -9.77
CA TYR A 188 12.41 9.50 -9.00
C TYR A 188 13.45 10.47 -8.40
N LEU A 189 14.44 9.96 -7.68
CA LEU A 189 15.48 10.77 -7.03
C LEU A 189 16.32 11.54 -8.05
N GLN A 190 16.62 10.94 -9.21
CA GLN A 190 17.35 11.61 -10.30
C GLN A 190 16.55 12.77 -10.89
N ARG A 191 15.24 12.59 -11.13
CA ARG A 191 14.37 13.67 -11.62
C ARG A 191 14.33 14.87 -10.68
N ARG A 192 14.53 14.63 -9.39
CA ARG A 192 14.49 15.64 -8.32
C ARG A 192 15.86 16.25 -8.03
N ASN A 193 16.94 15.74 -8.63
CA ASN A 193 18.33 16.04 -8.25
C ASN A 193 18.56 15.87 -6.75
N SER A 194 18.03 14.78 -6.18
CA SER A 194 18.09 14.53 -4.75
C SER A 194 19.55 14.42 -4.24
N PRO A 195 19.87 15.04 -3.09
CA PRO A 195 21.18 14.89 -2.46
C PRO A 195 21.45 13.45 -2.00
N LEU A 196 20.41 12.64 -1.77
CA LEU A 196 20.53 11.25 -1.36
C LEU A 196 21.34 10.42 -2.34
N LEU A 197 21.27 10.73 -3.65
CA LEU A 197 22.08 10.04 -4.66
C LEU A 197 23.58 10.36 -4.53
N ASN A 198 23.94 11.56 -4.08
CA ASN A 198 25.34 11.94 -3.88
C ASN A 198 25.95 11.22 -2.65
N GLU A 199 25.14 11.01 -1.61
CA GLU A 199 25.54 10.28 -0.39
C GLU A 199 25.77 8.77 -0.64
N LEU A 200 25.24 8.24 -1.74
CA LEU A 200 25.55 6.88 -2.20
C LEU A 200 26.95 6.79 -2.82
N ASP A 201 27.36 7.81 -3.58
CA ASP A 201 28.66 7.87 -4.25
C ASP A 201 29.83 8.18 -3.28
N GLU A 202 29.56 8.86 -2.16
CA GLU A 202 30.56 9.16 -1.13
C GLU A 202 30.91 7.94 -0.22
N GLY A 203 30.33 6.77 -0.50
CA GLY A 203 30.37 5.55 0.31
C GLY A 203 31.59 4.64 0.21
N GLU A 204 32.74 5.09 -0.31
CA GLU A 204 34.03 4.40 -0.14
C GLU A 204 35.17 5.42 0.13
N VAL A 205 35.19 6.00 1.33
CA VAL A 205 36.45 6.50 1.89
C VAL A 205 36.99 5.42 2.83
N PRO A 206 37.98 4.61 2.40
CA PRO A 206 38.64 3.68 3.31
C PRO A 206 39.32 4.50 4.39
N SER A 207 38.85 4.35 5.63
CA SER A 207 39.55 4.89 6.79
C SER A 207 40.90 4.19 6.90
N ALA A 208 41.96 4.94 6.59
CA ALA A 208 43.36 4.54 6.75
C ALA A 208 43.81 4.59 8.21
#